data_AF-A0A527GIP3-F1
#
_entry.id   AF-A0A527GIP3-F1
#
_cell.length_a   1.000
_cell.length_b   1.000
_cell.length_c   1.000
_cell.angle_alpha   90.00
_cell.angle_beta   90.00
_cell.angle_gamma   90.00
#
_symmetry.space_group_name_H-M   'P 1'
#
loop_
_entity.id
_entity.type
_entity.pdbx_description
1 polymer ?
#
loop_
_entity_poly.entity_id
_entity_poly.type
_entity_poly.pdbx_seq_one_letter_code
_entity_poly.pdbx_strand_id
1 'polypeptide(L)' 'MTVRVAINGFGRIGRNILRAIHESGRKDIDVVAVNDLGPVETNAHLLR' A
#
# COMPACT_ATOMS: atom_id res chain seq x y z
N MET A 1 2.89 11.76 -16.09
CA MET A 1 2.12 12.29 -14.94
C MET A 1 1.86 11.14 -14.01
N THR A 2 2.12 11.32 -12.71
CA THR A 2 2.00 10.24 -11.73
C THR A 2 0.69 10.39 -10.96
N VAL A 3 -0.10 9.32 -10.92
CA VAL A 3 -1.36 9.28 -10.18
C VAL A 3 -1.04 9.06 -8.70
N ARG A 4 -1.46 9.99 -7.84
CA ARG A 4 -1.26 9.90 -6.39
C ARG A 4 -2.46 9.19 -5.77
N VAL A 5 -2.21 8.10 -5.05
CA VAL A 5 -3.25 7.22 -4.50
C VAL A 5 -3.02 6.97 -3.02
N ALA A 6 -4.09 6.92 -2.24
CA ALA A 6 -4.08 6.42 -0.87
C ALA A 6 -4.85 5.10 -0.80
N ILE A 7 -4.39 4.17 0.06
CA ILE A 7 -5.07 2.89 0.29
C ILE A 7 -5.86 2.98 1.59
N ASN A 8 -7.20 2.97 1.50
CA ASN A 8 -8.07 2.92 2.67
C ASN A 8 -8.48 1.48 2.98
N GLY A 9 -7.95 0.93 4.07
CA GLY A 9 -8.07 -0.48 4.45
C GLY A 9 -6.81 -1.27 4.11
N PHE A 10 -5.82 -1.25 5.01
CA PHE A 10 -4.53 -1.93 4.83
C PHE A 10 -4.53 -3.40 5.28
N GLY A 11 -5.66 -4.07 5.08
CA GLY A 11 -5.83 -5.51 5.28
C GLY A 11 -5.20 -6.35 4.16
N ARG A 12 -5.72 -7.57 3.95
CA ARG A 12 -5.20 -8.52 2.95
C ARG A 12 -5.10 -7.92 1.53
N ILE A 13 -6.16 -7.26 1.06
CA ILE A 13 -6.19 -6.70 -0.30
C ILE A 13 -5.33 -5.44 -0.40
N GLY A 14 -5.39 -4.53 0.58
CA GLY A 14 -4.58 -3.31 0.59
C GLY A 14 -3.08 -3.61 0.51
N ARG A 15 -2.58 -4.58 1.29
CA ARG A 15 -1.17 -5.01 1.25
C ARG A 15 -0.79 -5.65 -0.08
N ASN A 16 -1.65 -6.50 -0.65
CA ASN A 16 -1.37 -7.13 -1.94
C ASN A 16 -1.36 -6.12 -3.10
N ILE A 17 -2.20 -5.08 -3.05
CA ILE A 17 -2.18 -4.00 -4.03
C ILE A 17 -0.87 -3.20 -3.94
N LEU A 18 -0.44 -2.83 -2.73
CA LEU A 18 0.85 -2.15 -2.55
C LEU A 18 2.00 -3.00 -3.09
N ARG A 19 2.01 -4.30 -2.80
CA ARG A 19 3.00 -5.26 -3.31
C ARG A 19 2.98 -5.34 -4.83
N ALA A 20 1.81 -5.49 -5.44
CA ALA A 20 1.67 -5.57 -6.90
C ALA A 20 2.13 -4.29 -7.60
N ILE A 21 1.81 -3.11 -7.05
CA ILE A 21 2.29 -1.83 -7.58
C ILE A 21 3.82 -1.76 -7.52
N HIS A 22 4.42 -2.16 -6.41
CA HIS A 22 5.88 -2.17 -6.25
C HIS A 22 6.57 -3.17 -7.19
N GLU A 23 6.11 -4.43 -7.20
CA GLU A 23 6.72 -5.52 -7.97
C GLU A 23 6.53 -5.37 -9.48
N SER A 24 5.45 -4.71 -9.92
CA SER A 24 5.23 -4.43 -11.35
C SER A 24 6.16 -3.35 -11.92
N GLY A 25 6.94 -2.66 -11.09
CA GLY A 25 7.85 -1.60 -11.53
C GLY A 25 7.15 -0.37 -12.10
N ARG A 26 5.86 -0.19 -11.79
CA ARG A 26 5.07 0.95 -12.26
C ARG A 26 5.61 2.25 -11.69
N LYS A 27 5.81 3.23 -12.57
CA LYS A 27 6.27 4.58 -12.23
C LYS A 27 5.19 5.65 -12.37
N ASP A 28 4.00 5.23 -12.80
CA ASP A 28 2.84 6.08 -13.03
C ASP A 28 1.88 6.12 -11.84
N ILE A 29 2.17 5.39 -10.76
CA ILE A 29 1.41 5.39 -9.51
C ILE A 29 2.35 5.71 -8.34
N ASP A 30 1.95 6.66 -7.51
CA ASP A 30 2.60 7.04 -6.26
C ASP A 30 1.63 6.77 -5.10
N VAL A 31 1.94 5.78 -4.25
CA VAL A 31 1.14 5.47 -3.07
C VAL A 31 1.58 6.38 -1.92
N VAL A 32 0.79 7.40 -1.63
CA VAL A 32 1.18 8.48 -0.70
C VAL A 32 0.77 8.24 0.74
N ALA A 33 -0.20 7.35 0.98
CA ALA A 33 -0.70 7.06 2.31
C ALA A 33 -1.40 5.70 2.36
N VAL A 34 -1.42 5.12 3.55
CA VAL A 34 -2.27 3.98 3.91
C VAL A 34 -3.06 4.33 5.17
N ASN A 35 -4.32 3.91 5.23
CA ASN A 35 -5.16 4.04 6.42
C ASN A 35 -5.63 2.64 6.85
N ASP A 36 -5.56 2.38 8.16
CA ASP A 36 -6.02 1.13 8.76
C ASP A 36 -6.34 1.32 10.24
N LEU A 37 -7.08 0.36 10.82
CA LEU A 37 -7.44 0.39 12.24
C LEU A 37 -6.32 -0.15 13.13
N GLY A 38 -5.41 -0.97 12.58
CA GLY A 38 -4.31 -1.59 13.32
C GLY A 38 -3.10 -0.67 13.51
N PRO A 39 -2.27 -0.91 14.55
CA PRO A 39 -1.00 -0.20 14.72
C PRO A 39 -0.06 -0.35 13.51
N VAL A 40 0.77 0.67 13.28
CA VAL A 40 1.72 0.70 12.15
C VAL A 40 2.71 -0.46 12.23
N GLU A 41 3.14 -0.85 13.42
CA GLU A 41 4.08 -1.94 13.66
C GLU A 41 3.50 -3.29 13.22
N THR A 42 2.22 -3.52 13.50
CA THR A 42 1.50 -4.72 13.04
C THR A 42 1.40 -4.74 11.52
N ASN A 43 1.05 -3.60 10.92
CA ASN A 43 0.95 -3.49 9.47
C ASN A 43 2.30 -3.70 8.77
N ALA A 44 3.38 -3.15 9.32
CA ALA A 44 4.74 -3.38 8.82
C ALA A 44 5.16 -4.85 8.96
N HIS A 45 4.83 -5.50 10.08
CA HIS A 45 5.10 -6.93 10.27
C HIS A 45 4.35 -7.80 9.25
N LEU A 46 3.08 -7.49 8.97
CA LEU A 46 2.22 -8.23 8.04
C LEU A 46 2.51 -7.92 6.55
N LEU A 47 3.26 -6.86 6.26
CA LEU A 47 3.65 -6.47 4.89
C LEU A 47 4.95 -7.15 4.43
N ARG A 48 5.74 -7.73 5.34
CA ARG A 48 7.04 -8.37 5.06
C ARG A 48 7.04 -9.24 3.80
#